data_AF-A0A5J5V5C7-F1
#
_entry.id   AF-A0A5J5V5C7-F1
#
_cell.length_a   1.000
_cell.length_b   1.000
_cell.length_c   1.000
_cell.angle_alpha   90.00
_cell.angle_beta   90.00
_cell.angle_gamma   90.00
#
_symmetry.space_group_name_H-M   'P 1'
#
loop_
_entity.id
_entity.type
_entity.pdbx_description
1 polymer ?
#
loop_
_entity_poly.entity_id
_entity_poly.type
_entity_poly.pdbx_seq_one_letter_code
_entity_poly.pdbx_strand_id
1 'polypeptide(L)' 'MSAQSEGNYAEALQNYYEAMRLEIDPYDQSYILYNIGLIHTSNGEHTKALEYYFRALE' A
#
# COMPACT_ATOMS: atom_id res chain seq x y z
N MET A 1 -18.55 0.34 11.77
CA MET A 1 -17.93 -0.23 10.54
C MET A 1 -16.58 0.43 10.23
N SER A 2 -16.43 1.76 10.39
CA SER A 2 -15.14 2.49 10.18
C SER A 2 -13.94 1.89 10.92
N ALA A 3 -14.03 1.72 12.25
CA ALA A 3 -12.90 1.22 13.05
C ALA A 3 -12.42 -0.20 12.67
N GLN A 4 -13.32 -1.08 12.20
CA GLN A 4 -12.94 -2.41 11.69
C GLN A 4 -12.19 -2.30 10.37
N SER A 5 -12.64 -1.40 9.49
CA SER A 5 -11.96 -1.11 8.22
C SER A 5 -10.57 -0.53 8.46
N GLU A 6 -10.45 0.44 9.37
CA GLU A 6 -9.19 1.07 9.75
C GLU A 6 -8.19 0.05 10.34
N GLY A 7 -8.66 -0.85 11.20
CA GLY A 7 -7.84 -1.94 11.75
C GLY A 7 -7.32 -2.89 10.67
N ASN A 8 -8.19 -3.34 9.76
CA ASN A 8 -7.82 -4.21 8.66
C ASN A 8 -6.84 -3.53 7.70
N TYR A 9 -7.00 -2.23 7.46
CA TYR A 9 -6.08 -1.44 6.64
C TYR A 9 -4.70 -1.28 7.30
N ALA A 10 -4.64 -1.08 8.62
CA ALA A 10 -3.38 -1.01 9.35
C ALA A 10 -2.62 -2.35 9.28
N GLU A 11 -3.32 -3.48 9.48
CA GLU A 11 -2.73 -4.82 9.35
C GLU A 11 -2.27 -5.09 7.91
N ALA A 12 -3.08 -4.73 6.91
CA ALA A 12 -2.71 -4.88 5.50
C ALA A 12 -1.46 -4.08 5.14
N LEU A 13 -1.36 -2.83 5.61
CA LEU A 13 -0.17 -2.00 5.41
C LEU A 13 1.08 -2.64 6.03
N GLN A 14 0.99 -3.17 7.25
CA GLN A 14 2.11 -3.87 7.89
C GLN A 14 2.58 -5.08 7.05
N ASN A 15 1.63 -5.89 6.57
CA ASN A 15 1.95 -7.04 5.72
C ASN A 15 2.60 -6.61 4.40
N TYR A 16 2.12 -5.54 3.75
CA TYR A 16 2.73 -5.04 2.52
C TYR A 16 4.13 -4.45 2.75
N TYR A 17 4.37 -3.77 3.88
CA TYR A 17 5.73 -3.29 4.19
C TYR A 17 6.70 -4.43 4.46
N GLU A 18 6.27 -5.51 5.13
CA GLU A 18 7.12 -6.70 5.28
C GLU A 18 7.34 -7.42 3.95
N ALA A 19 6.31 -7.56 3.10
CA ALA A 19 6.44 -8.10 1.76
C ALA A 19 7.44 -7.29 0.91
N MET A 20 7.38 -5.96 0.97
CA MET A 20 8.31 -5.05 0.27
C MET A 20 9.78 -5.28 0.67
N ARG A 21 10.04 -5.68 1.92
CA ARG A 21 11.40 -5.94 2.40
C ARG A 21 11.97 -7.27 1.92
N LEU A 22 11.09 -8.21 1.57
CA LEU A 22 11.45 -9.56 1.14
C LEU A 22 11.45 -9.70 -0.38
N GLU A 23 10.61 -8.93 -1.08
CA GLU A 23 10.48 -8.98 -2.52
C GLU A 23 11.68 -8.32 -3.20
N ILE A 24 12.21 -8.98 -4.23
CA ILE A 24 13.36 -8.52 -5.03
C ILE A 24 12.97 -8.28 -6.48
N ASP A 25 11.87 -8.87 -6.94
CA ASP A 25 11.39 -8.70 -8.30
C ASP A 25 10.74 -7.32 -8.45
N PRO A 26 11.21 -6.47 -9.38
CA PRO A 26 10.67 -5.12 -9.54
C PRO A 26 9.19 -5.09 -9.92
N TYR A 27 8.74 -6.10 -10.70
CA TYR A 27 7.35 -6.19 -11.10
C TYR A 27 6.46 -6.51 -9.88
N ASP A 28 6.86 -7.46 -9.05
CA ASP A 28 6.11 -7.76 -7.83
C ASP A 28 6.15 -6.60 -6.81
N GLN A 29 7.29 -5.91 -6.68
CA GLN A 29 7.38 -4.67 -5.88
C GLN A 29 6.41 -3.59 -6.35
N SER A 30 6.22 -3.43 -7.67
CA SER A 30 5.24 -2.47 -8.22
C SER A 30 3.82 -2.77 -7.77
N TYR A 31 3.43 -4.05 -7.71
CA TYR A 31 2.12 -4.46 -7.21
C TYR A 31 1.95 -4.18 -5.72
N ILE A 32 2.99 -4.42 -4.93
CA ILE A 32 2.97 -4.12 -3.50
C ILE A 32 2.78 -2.61 -3.28
N LEU A 33 3.54 -1.77 -3.99
CA LEU A 33 3.40 -0.30 -3.93
C LEU A 33 2.01 0.16 -4.34
N TYR A 34 1.47 -0.40 -5.43
CA TYR A 34 0.12 -0.10 -5.91
C TYR A 34 -0.95 -0.44 -4.85
N ASN A 35 -0.84 -1.59 -4.20
CA ASN A 35 -1.78 -2.00 -3.15
C ASN A 35 -1.70 -1.12 -1.91
N ILE A 36 -0.50 -0.66 -1.53
CA ILE A 36 -0.33 0.34 -0.46
C ILE A 36 -1.04 1.65 -0.84
N GLY A 37 -0.91 2.09 -2.09
CA GLY A 37 -1.62 3.27 -2.61
C GLY A 37 -3.15 3.14 -2.53
N LEU A 38 -3.71 1.97 -2.84
CA LEU A 38 -5.15 1.70 -2.71
C LEU A 38 -5.66 1.82 -1.27
N ILE A 39 -4.87 1.36 -0.29
CA ILE A 39 -5.23 1.50 1.12
C ILE A 39 -5.24 2.98 1.53
N HIS A 40 -4.21 3.74 1.16
CA HIS A 40 -4.17 5.18 1.43
C HIS A 40 -5.33 5.94 0.77
N THR A 41 -5.73 5.55 -0.45
CA THR A 41 -6.93 6.09 -1.10
C THR A 41 -8.19 5.80 -0.30
N SER A 42 -8.32 4.57 0.22
CA SER A 42 -9.46 4.15 1.03
C SER A 42 -9.53 4.88 2.38
N ASN A 43 -8.38 5.30 2.92
CA ASN A 43 -8.26 6.13 4.12
C ASN A 43 -8.42 7.65 3.86
N GLY A 44 -8.65 8.07 2.61
CA GLY A 44 -8.72 9.49 2.25
C GLY A 44 -7.35 10.20 2.19
N GLU A 45 -6.26 9.46 2.32
CA GLU A 45 -4.89 9.97 2.27
C GLU A 45 -4.38 10.07 0.83
N HIS A 46 -5.10 10.80 -0.01
CA HIS A 46 -4.88 10.82 -1.46
C HIS A 46 -3.48 11.27 -1.89
N THR A 47 -2.86 12.22 -1.17
CA THR A 47 -1.49 12.66 -1.47
C THR A 47 -0.48 11.52 -1.29
N LYS A 48 -0.57 10.76 -0.19
CA LYS A 48 0.28 9.59 0.04
C LYS A 48 0.00 8.50 -0.99
N ALA A 49 -1.27 8.28 -1.32
CA ALA A 49 -1.63 7.30 -2.35
C ALA A 49 -0.97 7.61 -3.70
N LEU A 50 -0.99 8.89 -4.13
CA LEU A 50 -0.33 9.32 -5.35
C LEU A 50 1.17 9.08 -5.34
N GLU A 51 1.85 9.35 -4.22
CA GLU A 51 3.29 9.05 -4.07
C GLU A 51 3.58 7.56 -4.28
N TYR A 52 2.77 6.68 -3.69
CA TYR A 52 2.91 5.24 -3.86
C TYR A 52 2.59 4.78 -5.29
N TYR A 53 1.58 5.36 -5.92
CA TYR A 53 1.27 5.05 -7.33
C TYR A 53 2.39 5.49 -8.27
N PHE A 54 3.02 6.64 -8.05
CA PHE A 54 4.17 7.05 -8.86
C PHE A 54 5.36 6.12 -8.68
N ARG A 55 5.66 5.73 -7.43
CA ARG A 55 6.72 4.74 -7.16
C ARG A 55 6.44 3.38 -7.78
N ALA A 56 5.17 2.99 -7.94
CA ALA A 56 4.79 1.75 -8.60
C ALA A 56 4.96 1.79 -10.13
N LEU A 57 5.15 2.97 -10.73
CA LEU A 57 5.30 3.16 -12.17
C LEU A 57 6.76 3.40 -12.60
N GLU A 58 7.65 3.63 -11.65
CA GLU A 58 9.11 3.71 -11.86
C GLU A 58 9.72 2.31 -12.03
#